data_AF-A0A7S1IRF4-F1
#
_entry.id   AF-A0A7S1IRF4-F1
#
_cell.length_a   1.000
_cell.length_b   1.000
_cell.length_c   1.000
_cell.angle_alpha   90.00
_cell.angle_beta   90.00
_cell.angle_gamma   90.00
#
_symmetry.space_group_name_H-M   'P 1'
#
loop_
_entity.id
_entity.type
_entity.pdbx_description
1 polymer ?
#
loop_
_entity_poly.entity_id
_entity_poly.type
_entity_poly.pdbx_seq_one_letter_code
_entity_poly.pdbx_strand_id
1 'polypeptide(L)'
;SPMEQMEQTAEEAMATLHRAGLIWIDKAILACCLIGAVYTLTCRICLGRIPVCPQRQDQDRENTSLLDQANFQEVAAMQRQLQCGTAAFRQVERKYLLTLLLLLGTAIVVLLAETRVGLRGAGTSGAAFLLGASASVIAGWVQTSLAVTANGRTTAQSSKGHGAAFCTAFQ
;
A
#
# COMPACT_ATOMS: atom_id res chain seq x y z
N SER A 1 37.23 42.58 12.33
CA SER A 1 36.46 43.65 13.00
C SER A 1 35.41 43.03 13.92
N PRO A 2 35.04 43.62 15.07
CA PRO A 2 33.91 43.13 15.89
C PRO A 2 32.61 42.99 15.08
N MET A 3 32.46 43.76 14.01
CA MET A 3 31.35 43.64 13.06
C MET A 3 31.36 42.31 12.29
N GLU A 4 32.53 41.85 11.84
CA GLU A 4 32.69 40.57 11.10
C GLU A 4 32.45 39.36 12.02
N GLN A 5 32.83 39.45 13.30
CA GLN A 5 32.54 38.39 14.28
C GLN A 5 31.04 38.28 14.57
N MET A 6 30.31 39.40 14.55
CA MET A 6 28.86 39.40 14.75
C MET A 6 28.11 38.83 13.53
N GLU A 7 28.63 39.07 12.32
CA GLU A 7 28.07 38.52 11.09
C GLU A 7 28.29 37.00 10.99
N GLN A 8 29.49 36.52 11.29
CA GLN A 8 29.80 35.07 11.31
C GLN A 8 28.95 34.31 12.34
N THR A 9 28.75 34.87 13.53
CA THR A 9 27.91 34.22 14.56
C THR A 9 26.42 34.19 14.16
N ALA A 10 25.93 35.20 13.45
CA ALA A 10 24.56 35.20 12.92
C ALA A 10 24.37 34.15 11.80
N GLU A 11 25.35 34.00 10.90
CA GLU A 11 25.31 32.98 9.85
C GLU A 11 25.35 31.56 10.43
N GLU A 12 26.20 31.31 11.43
CA GLU A 12 26.26 30.03 12.13
C GLU A 12 24.95 29.71 12.88
N ALA A 13 24.33 30.73 13.51
CA ALA A 13 23.04 30.59 14.17
C ALA A 13 21.91 30.27 13.16
N MET A 14 21.89 30.92 11.99
CA MET A 14 20.92 30.59 10.93
C MET A 14 21.14 29.19 10.35
N ALA A 15 22.40 28.79 10.12
CA ALA A 15 22.72 27.47 9.59
C ALA A 15 22.35 26.34 10.56
N THR A 16 22.55 26.55 11.86
CA THR A 16 22.14 25.60 12.91
C THR A 16 20.63 25.52 13.04
N LEU A 17 19.91 26.65 12.99
CA LEU A 17 18.44 26.68 12.97
C LEU A 17 17.88 25.93 11.75
N HIS A 18 18.45 26.14 10.56
CA HIS A 18 18.03 25.47 9.33
C HIS A 18 18.27 23.95 9.39
N ARG A 19 19.44 23.51 9.87
CA ARG A 19 19.72 22.07 10.09
C ARG A 19 18.77 21.45 11.10
N ALA A 20 18.49 22.14 12.21
CA ALA A 20 17.53 21.68 13.20
C ALA A 20 16.13 21.54 12.58
N GLY A 21 15.69 22.52 11.80
CA GLY A 21 14.42 22.48 11.07
C GLY A 21 14.31 21.28 10.12
N LEU A 22 15.38 20.98 9.35
CA LEU A 22 15.39 19.84 8.43
C LEU A 22 15.23 18.49 9.17
N ILE A 23 15.91 18.33 10.30
CA ILE A 23 15.82 17.12 11.13
C ILE A 23 14.39 16.92 11.66
N TRP A 24 13.70 18.00 12.04
CA TRP A 24 12.31 17.92 12.48
C TRP A 24 11.36 17.51 11.35
N ILE A 25 11.58 18.05 10.14
CA ILE A 25 10.79 17.68 8.95
C ILE A 25 10.99 16.20 8.62
N ASP A 26 12.22 15.71 8.58
CA ASP A 26 12.52 14.30 8.28
C ASP A 26 11.85 13.36 9.30
N LYS A 27 11.92 13.71 10.59
CA LYS A 27 11.24 12.96 11.65
C LYS A 27 9.73 12.99 11.50
N ALA A 28 9.15 14.14 11.13
CA ALA A 28 7.71 14.28 10.92
C ALA A 28 7.22 13.43 9.74
N ILE A 29 7.96 13.43 8.62
CA ILE A 29 7.63 12.60 7.45
C ILE A 29 7.66 11.12 7.84
N LEU A 30 8.72 10.65 8.51
CA LEU A 30 8.82 9.27 8.98
C LEU A 30 7.68 8.90 9.93
N ALA A 31 7.34 9.77 10.88
CA ALA A 31 6.23 9.56 11.79
C ALA A 31 4.89 9.44 11.05
N CYS A 32 4.60 10.32 10.10
CA CYS A 32 3.40 10.26 9.26
C CYS A 32 3.31 8.95 8.46
N CYS A 33 4.41 8.51 7.85
CA CYS A 33 4.46 7.23 7.13
C CYS A 33 4.17 6.03 8.06
N LEU A 34 4.74 6.03 9.27
CA LEU A 34 4.50 4.98 10.25
C LEU A 34 3.03 4.96 10.73
N ILE A 35 2.46 6.13 11.02
CA ILE A 35 1.05 6.25 11.41
C ILE A 35 0.14 5.71 10.30
N GLY A 36 0.40 6.07 9.04
CA GLY A 36 -0.35 5.55 7.88
C GLY A 36 -0.23 4.03 7.73
N ALA A 37 0.96 3.46 7.95
CA ALA A 37 1.17 2.02 7.91
C ALA A 37 0.41 1.29 9.03
N VAL A 38 0.46 1.82 10.26
CA VAL A 38 -0.28 1.28 11.42
C VAL A 38 -1.79 1.36 11.20
N TYR A 39 -2.28 2.48 10.68
CA TYR A 39 -3.69 2.66 10.35
C TYR A 39 -4.15 1.61 9.33
N THR A 40 -3.41 1.45 8.23
CA THR A 40 -3.71 0.46 7.18
C THR A 40 -3.73 -0.97 7.73
N LEU A 41 -2.76 -1.31 8.59
CA LEU A 41 -2.73 -2.63 9.23
C LEU A 41 -3.93 -2.84 10.16
N THR A 42 -4.33 -1.79 10.89
CA THR A 42 -5.50 -1.83 11.78
C THR A 42 -6.79 -2.05 10.98
N CYS A 43 -7.01 -1.31 9.89
CA CYS A 43 -8.15 -1.52 8.99
C CYS A 43 -8.16 -2.95 8.44
N ARG A 44 -7.00 -3.48 8.03
CA ARG A 44 -6.87 -4.87 7.56
C ARG A 44 -7.26 -5.90 8.64
N ILE A 45 -6.85 -5.67 9.89
CA ILE A 45 -7.21 -6.56 11.01
C ILE A 45 -8.73 -6.48 11.30
N CYS A 46 -9.31 -5.27 11.30
CA CYS A 46 -10.74 -5.07 11.47
C CYS A 46 -11.57 -5.76 10.37
N LEU A 47 -11.16 -5.60 9.11
CA LEU A 47 -11.72 -6.36 7.99
C LEU A 47 -11.57 -7.86 8.21
N GLY A 48 -10.42 -8.31 8.71
CA GLY A 48 -10.13 -9.71 9.04
C GLY A 48 -11.14 -10.36 9.97
N ARG A 49 -11.74 -9.58 10.88
CA ARG A 49 -12.72 -10.05 11.88
C ARG A 49 -14.12 -10.25 11.29
N ILE A 50 -14.43 -9.71 10.11
CA ILE A 50 -15.72 -9.90 9.47
C ILE A 50 -15.75 -11.29 8.82
N PRO A 51 -16.62 -12.21 9.28
CA PRO A 51 -16.74 -13.52 8.68
C PRO A 51 -17.33 -13.40 7.27
N VAL A 52 -16.74 -14.11 6.32
CA VAL A 52 -17.19 -14.13 4.91
C VAL A 52 -18.52 -14.87 4.78
N CYS A 53 -18.74 -15.89 5.61
CA CYS A 53 -20.05 -16.51 5.79
C CYS A 53 -20.66 -15.96 7.08
N PRO A 54 -21.64 -15.04 7.01
CA PRO A 54 -22.33 -14.61 8.22
C PRO A 54 -23.01 -15.84 8.83
N GLN A 55 -22.53 -16.28 9.99
CA GLN A 55 -23.29 -17.21 10.81
C GLN A 55 -24.57 -16.47 11.19
N ARG A 56 -25.71 -17.02 10.77
CA ARG A 56 -27.04 -16.44 10.95
C ARG A 56 -27.25 -16.14 12.44
N GLN A 57 -27.21 -14.86 12.78
CA GLN A 57 -27.64 -14.39 14.10
C GLN A 57 -29.16 -14.23 14.01
N ASP A 58 -29.87 -15.04 14.78
CA ASP A 58 -31.31 -15.01 15.13
C ASP A 58 -32.31 -15.75 14.21
N GLN A 59 -32.47 -17.04 14.52
CA GLN A 59 -33.66 -17.74 15.04
C GLN A 59 -35.10 -17.54 14.50
N ASP A 60 -35.45 -16.55 13.66
CA ASP A 60 -36.89 -16.21 13.45
C ASP A 60 -37.52 -16.47 12.06
N ARG A 61 -36.86 -17.16 11.12
CA ARG A 61 -37.52 -17.59 9.86
C ARG A 61 -37.05 -18.96 9.38
N GLU A 62 -37.82 -19.98 9.74
CA GLU A 62 -37.55 -21.40 9.48
C GLU A 62 -37.58 -21.76 7.97
N ASN A 63 -38.35 -21.01 7.16
CA ASN A 63 -38.59 -21.37 5.75
C ASN A 63 -37.73 -20.66 4.69
N THR A 64 -36.89 -19.68 5.07
CA THR A 64 -35.98 -18.96 4.14
C THR A 64 -34.55 -19.53 4.15
N SER A 65 -34.31 -20.58 4.94
CA SER A 65 -32.99 -20.98 5.45
C SER A 65 -32.08 -21.69 4.45
N LEU A 66 -32.63 -22.54 3.57
CA LEU A 66 -31.81 -23.35 2.67
C LEU A 66 -31.32 -22.58 1.44
N LEU A 67 -32.17 -21.72 0.88
CA LEU A 67 -31.84 -20.96 -0.33
C LEU A 67 -30.76 -19.90 -0.04
N ASP A 68 -30.88 -19.18 1.07
CA ASP A 68 -29.88 -18.17 1.46
C ASP A 68 -28.54 -18.82 1.84
N GLN A 69 -28.55 -19.98 2.51
CA GLN A 69 -27.32 -20.68 2.87
C GLN A 69 -26.60 -21.22 1.63
N ALA A 70 -27.32 -21.71 0.62
CA ALA A 70 -26.75 -22.07 -0.68
C ALA A 70 -26.15 -20.84 -1.39
N ASN A 71 -26.86 -19.71 -1.40
CA ASN A 71 -26.37 -18.46 -1.99
C ASN A 71 -25.08 -17.95 -1.31
N PHE A 72 -24.98 -17.99 0.02
CA PHE A 72 -23.77 -17.59 0.73
C PHE A 72 -22.57 -18.52 0.46
N GLN A 73 -22.82 -19.83 0.33
CA GLN A 73 -21.78 -20.78 -0.07
C GLN A 73 -21.27 -20.51 -1.49
N GLU A 74 -22.18 -20.14 -2.40
CA GLU A 74 -21.83 -19.76 -3.77
C GLU A 74 -20.99 -18.47 -3.80
N VAL A 75 -21.34 -17.44 -3.01
CA VAL A 75 -20.54 -16.21 -2.85
C VAL A 75 -19.14 -16.52 -2.32
N ALA A 76 -19.02 -17.39 -1.31
CA ALA A 76 -17.72 -17.80 -0.77
C ALA A 76 -16.89 -18.57 -1.81
N ALA A 77 -17.53 -19.43 -2.61
CA ALA A 77 -16.88 -20.15 -3.70
C ALA A 77 -16.39 -19.19 -4.81
N MET A 78 -17.21 -18.23 -5.21
CA MET A 78 -16.84 -17.19 -6.17
C MET A 78 -15.67 -16.35 -5.66
N GLN A 79 -15.68 -15.93 -4.39
CA GLN A 79 -14.58 -15.20 -3.79
C GLN A 79 -13.28 -16.01 -3.81
N ARG A 80 -13.36 -17.32 -3.52
CA ARG A 80 -12.18 -18.20 -3.56
C ARG A 80 -11.62 -18.32 -4.98
N GLN A 81 -12.48 -18.46 -5.99
CA GLN A 81 -12.07 -18.47 -7.39
C GLN A 81 -11.40 -17.15 -7.80
N LEU A 82 -11.97 -16.00 -7.38
CA LEU A 82 -11.37 -14.68 -7.60
C LEU A 82 -9.99 -14.56 -6.93
N GLN A 83 -9.85 -15.03 -5.69
CA GLN A 83 -8.57 -15.05 -4.99
C GLN A 83 -7.53 -15.89 -5.73
N CYS A 84 -7.90 -17.10 -6.15
CA CYS A 84 -7.02 -17.99 -6.91
C CYS A 84 -6.63 -17.39 -8.26
N GLY A 85 -7.60 -16.91 -9.05
CA GLY A 85 -7.36 -16.30 -10.35
C GLY A 85 -6.48 -15.05 -10.25
N THR A 86 -6.75 -14.19 -9.26
CA THR A 86 -5.96 -12.97 -9.02
C THR A 86 -4.56 -13.29 -8.52
N ALA A 87 -4.37 -14.36 -7.74
CA ALA A 87 -3.04 -14.81 -7.33
C ALA A 87 -2.24 -15.35 -8.53
N ALA A 88 -2.88 -16.15 -9.39
CA ALA A 88 -2.26 -16.72 -10.59
C ALA A 88 -1.84 -15.62 -11.58
N PHE A 89 -2.75 -14.69 -11.90
CA PHE A 89 -2.44 -13.55 -12.78
C PHE A 89 -1.26 -12.72 -12.25
N ARG A 90 -1.27 -12.38 -10.96
CA ARG A 90 -0.19 -11.61 -10.33
C ARG A 90 1.16 -12.31 -10.34
N GLN A 91 1.19 -13.64 -10.33
CA GLN A 91 2.45 -14.38 -10.44
C GLN A 91 3.06 -14.20 -11.83
N VAL A 92 2.23 -14.24 -12.87
CA VAL A 92 2.66 -14.02 -14.26
C VAL A 92 3.07 -12.57 -14.47
N GLU A 93 2.23 -11.63 -14.05
CA GLU A 93 2.49 -10.19 -14.12
C GLU A 93 3.82 -9.81 -13.46
N ARG A 94 4.09 -10.31 -12.24
CA ARG A 94 5.33 -10.01 -11.52
C ARG A 94 6.57 -10.49 -12.25
N LYS A 95 6.51 -11.62 -12.96
CA LYS A 95 7.64 -12.10 -13.76
C LYS A 95 7.95 -11.10 -14.88
N TYR A 96 6.95 -10.69 -15.65
CA TYR A 96 7.14 -9.73 -16.74
C TYR A 96 7.54 -8.34 -16.25
N LEU A 97 6.89 -7.83 -15.19
CA LEU A 97 7.24 -6.55 -14.59
C LEU A 97 8.67 -6.57 -14.06
N LEU A 98 9.09 -7.61 -13.33
CA LEU A 98 10.46 -7.69 -12.83
C LEU A 98 11.48 -7.67 -13.97
N THR A 99 11.24 -8.42 -15.05
CA THR A 99 12.10 -8.41 -16.24
C THR A 99 12.17 -7.00 -16.86
N LEU A 100 11.02 -6.33 -17.02
CA LEU A 100 10.96 -4.98 -17.56
C LEU A 100 11.72 -3.98 -16.67
N LEU A 101 11.55 -4.07 -15.35
CA LEU A 101 12.20 -3.18 -14.38
C LEU A 101 13.73 -3.34 -14.41
N LEU A 102 14.23 -4.57 -14.50
CA LEU A 102 15.67 -4.82 -14.62
C LEU A 102 16.23 -4.29 -15.94
N LEU A 103 15.52 -4.50 -17.05
CA LEU A 103 15.91 -3.99 -18.36
C LEU A 103 15.96 -2.46 -18.36
N LEU A 104 14.89 -1.81 -17.89
CA LEU A 104 14.81 -0.35 -17.85
C LEU A 104 15.80 0.26 -16.86
N GLY A 105 15.98 -0.36 -15.68
CA GLY A 105 17.00 0.07 -14.70
C GLY A 105 18.42 0.00 -15.27
N THR A 106 18.73 -1.07 -16.01
CA THR A 106 20.03 -1.20 -16.70
C THR A 106 20.17 -0.16 -17.80
N ALA A 107 19.13 0.06 -18.60
CA ALA A 107 19.13 1.08 -19.65
C ALA A 107 19.37 2.48 -19.07
N ILE A 108 18.74 2.83 -17.95
CA ILE A 108 18.97 4.09 -17.22
C ILE A 108 20.46 4.23 -16.87
N VAL A 109 21.07 3.20 -16.26
CA VAL A 109 22.49 3.27 -15.88
C VAL A 109 23.39 3.44 -17.11
N VAL A 110 23.16 2.68 -18.18
CA VAL A 110 23.97 2.77 -19.41
C VAL A 110 23.85 4.15 -20.05
N LEU A 111 22.62 4.66 -20.20
CA LEU A 111 22.38 5.95 -20.84
C LEU A 111 22.92 7.13 -20.01
N LEU A 112 22.89 7.03 -18.68
CA LEU A 112 23.40 8.08 -17.78
C LEU A 112 24.91 7.97 -17.54
N ALA A 113 25.53 6.80 -17.69
CA ALA A 113 26.96 6.61 -17.44
C ALA A 113 27.85 7.46 -18.35
N GLU A 114 27.42 7.69 -19.59
CA GLU A 114 28.15 8.53 -20.56
C GLU A 114 27.88 10.03 -20.40
N THR A 115 26.99 10.42 -19.48
CA THR A 115 26.67 11.83 -19.22
C THR A 115 27.59 12.46 -18.16
N ARG A 116 27.42 13.78 -17.92
CA ARG A 116 28.19 14.53 -16.92
C ARG A 116 28.04 14.04 -15.48
N VAL A 117 27.06 13.18 -15.19
CA VAL A 117 26.83 12.63 -13.84
C VAL A 117 27.77 11.44 -13.55
N GLY A 118 28.37 10.85 -14.59
CA GLY A 118 29.30 9.72 -14.50
C GLY A 118 28.67 8.45 -13.93
N LEU A 119 29.50 7.41 -13.78
CA LEU A 119 29.03 6.08 -13.35
C LEU A 119 28.38 6.07 -11.95
N ARG A 120 28.89 6.90 -11.03
CA ARG A 120 28.36 6.98 -9.65
C ARG A 120 26.94 7.52 -9.63
N GLY A 121 26.68 8.62 -10.34
CA GLY A 121 25.35 9.21 -10.42
C GLY A 121 24.37 8.35 -11.21
N ALA A 122 24.84 7.73 -12.31
CA ALA A 122 24.04 6.77 -13.06
C ALA A 122 23.60 5.59 -12.18
N GLY A 123 24.53 5.05 -11.37
CA GLY A 123 24.24 3.97 -10.42
C GLY A 123 23.23 4.35 -9.34
N THR A 124 23.33 5.54 -8.75
CA THR A 124 22.35 6.00 -7.75
C THR A 124 20.97 6.24 -8.35
N SER A 125 20.89 6.81 -9.57
CA SER A 125 19.63 6.95 -10.29
C SER A 125 18.98 5.61 -10.64
N GLY A 126 19.76 4.64 -11.11
CA GLY A 126 19.27 3.28 -11.36
C GLY A 126 18.76 2.60 -10.09
N ALA A 127 19.48 2.74 -8.98
CA ALA A 127 19.04 2.21 -7.68
C ALA A 127 17.75 2.87 -7.18
N ALA A 128 17.64 4.20 -7.29
CA ALA A 128 16.43 4.94 -6.92
C ALA A 128 15.23 4.54 -7.77
N PHE A 129 15.42 4.34 -9.08
CA PHE A 129 14.40 3.83 -9.99
C PHE A 129 13.89 2.44 -9.56
N LEU A 130 14.80 1.50 -9.29
CA LEU A 130 14.43 0.15 -8.86
C LEU A 130 13.71 0.15 -7.50
N LEU A 131 14.13 1.01 -6.57
CA LEU A 131 13.46 1.18 -5.28
C LEU A 131 12.04 1.74 -5.45
N GLY A 132 11.87 2.80 -6.24
CA GLY A 132 10.54 3.36 -6.52
C GLY A 132 9.62 2.38 -7.24
N ALA A 133 10.15 1.66 -8.23
CA ALA A 133 9.40 0.68 -8.98
C ALA A 133 8.98 -0.53 -8.13
N SER A 134 9.89 -1.05 -7.29
CA SER A 134 9.56 -2.14 -6.37
C SER A 134 8.52 -1.73 -5.33
N ALA A 135 8.61 -0.50 -4.80
CA ALA A 135 7.58 0.06 -3.92
C ALA A 135 6.21 0.12 -4.62
N SER A 136 6.17 0.54 -5.90
CA SER A 136 4.93 0.56 -6.70
C SER A 136 4.32 -0.84 -6.88
N VAL A 137 5.14 -1.85 -7.20
CA VAL A 137 4.68 -3.25 -7.32
C VAL A 137 4.12 -3.76 -5.99
N ILE A 138 4.78 -3.47 -4.87
CA ILE A 138 4.31 -3.86 -3.53
C ILE A 138 2.98 -3.17 -3.21
N ALA A 139 2.86 -1.87 -3.49
CA ALA A 139 1.63 -1.12 -3.25
C ALA A 139 0.45 -1.69 -4.05
N GLY A 140 0.65 -1.96 -5.34
CA GLY A 140 -0.36 -2.62 -6.18
C GLY A 140 -0.75 -4.00 -5.64
N TRP A 141 0.22 -4.80 -5.20
CA TRP A 141 -0.04 -6.11 -4.61
C TRP A 141 -0.90 -6.03 -3.33
N VAL A 142 -0.59 -5.08 -2.43
CA VAL A 142 -1.34 -4.83 -1.20
C VAL A 142 -2.77 -4.40 -1.54
N GLN A 143 -2.94 -3.43 -2.46
CA GLN A 143 -4.23 -2.92 -2.88
C GLN A 143 -5.12 -4.04 -3.43
N THR A 144 -4.63 -4.85 -4.36
CA THR A 144 -5.40 -5.96 -4.92
C THR A 144 -5.72 -7.02 -3.86
N SER A 145 -4.78 -7.33 -2.96
CA SER A 145 -5.04 -8.29 -1.87
C SER A 145 -6.16 -7.80 -0.95
N LEU A 146 -6.20 -6.51 -0.63
CA LEU A 146 -7.24 -5.93 0.21
C LEU A 146 -8.58 -5.94 -0.51
N ALA A 147 -8.63 -5.47 -1.75
CA ALA A 147 -9.86 -5.43 -2.55
C ALA A 147 -10.53 -6.81 -2.68
N VAL A 148 -9.77 -7.84 -3.06
CA VAL A 148 -10.32 -9.19 -3.22
C VAL A 148 -10.81 -9.78 -1.87
N THR A 149 -10.19 -9.38 -0.76
CA THR A 149 -10.63 -9.84 0.57
C THR A 149 -11.85 -9.06 1.06
N ALA A 150 -11.91 -7.76 0.79
CA ALA A 150 -13.01 -6.88 1.17
C ALA A 150 -14.30 -7.21 0.41
N ASN A 151 -14.22 -7.51 -0.89
CA ASN A 151 -15.40 -7.72 -1.75
C ASN A 151 -16.42 -8.71 -1.15
N GLY A 152 -16.00 -9.93 -0.79
CA GLY A 152 -16.95 -10.89 -0.22
C GLY A 152 -17.43 -10.55 1.19
N ARG A 153 -16.64 -9.79 1.96
CA ARG A 153 -17.06 -9.28 3.27
C ARG A 153 -18.08 -8.15 3.14
N THR A 154 -17.92 -7.28 2.15
CA THR A 154 -18.89 -6.25 1.81
C THR A 154 -20.21 -6.87 1.38
N THR A 155 -20.18 -7.92 0.56
CA THR A 155 -21.38 -8.69 0.18
C THR A 155 -22.02 -9.36 1.40
N ALA A 156 -21.24 -9.95 2.31
CA ALA A 156 -21.79 -10.50 3.55
C ALA A 156 -22.48 -9.41 4.40
N GLN A 157 -21.87 -8.23 4.50
CA GLN A 157 -22.40 -7.10 5.28
C GLN A 157 -23.59 -6.40 4.62
N SER A 158 -23.79 -6.53 3.31
CA SER A 158 -24.98 -5.95 2.66
C SER A 158 -26.29 -6.57 3.14
N SER A 159 -26.24 -7.81 3.64
CA SER A 159 -27.39 -8.46 4.31
C SER A 159 -27.85 -7.72 5.58
N LYS A 160 -26.96 -6.95 6.23
CA LYS A 160 -27.25 -6.16 7.44
C LYS A 160 -27.64 -4.71 7.14
N GLY A 161 -27.67 -4.33 5.86
CA GLY A 161 -28.01 -2.99 5.38
C GLY A 161 -26.86 -2.28 4.67
N HIS A 162 -27.21 -1.27 3.86
CA HIS A 162 -26.27 -0.55 3.00
C HIS A 162 -25.18 0.20 3.77
N GLY A 163 -25.49 0.73 4.97
CA GLY A 163 -24.50 1.42 5.80
C GLY A 163 -23.36 0.50 6.27
N ALA A 164 -23.68 -0.74 6.67
CA ALA A 164 -22.68 -1.72 7.09
C ALA A 164 -21.78 -2.15 5.92
N ALA A 165 -22.36 -2.35 4.73
CA ALA A 165 -21.60 -2.63 3.51
C ALA A 165 -20.70 -1.46 3.13
N PHE A 166 -21.20 -0.22 3.18
CA PHE A 166 -20.42 0.98 2.87
C PHE A 166 -19.23 1.14 3.81
N CYS A 167 -19.45 1.03 5.13
CA CYS A 167 -18.36 1.09 6.11
C CYS A 167 -17.28 0.03 5.86
N THR A 168 -17.68 -1.17 5.44
CA THR A 168 -16.74 -2.27 5.13
C THR A 168 -15.97 -2.02 3.83
N ALA A 169 -16.60 -1.39 2.83
CA ALA A 169 -15.95 -1.07 1.56
C ALA A 169 -15.03 0.16 1.64
N PHE A 170 -15.34 1.10 2.54
CA PHE A 170 -14.56 2.32 2.75
C PHE A 170 -13.29 2.08 3.57
N GLN A 171 -13.33 1.14 4.52
CA GLN A 171 -12.19 0.70 5.32
C GLN A 171 -11.16 -0.08 4.50
#